data_AF-A0A1D9Q3Q6-F1
#
_entry.id   AF-A0A1D9Q3Q6-F1
#
_cell.length_a   1.000
_cell.length_b   1.000
_cell.length_c   1.000
_cell.angle_alpha   90.00
_cell.angle_beta   90.00
_cell.angle_gamma   90.00
#
_symmetry.space_group_name_H-M   'P 1'
#
loop_
_entity.id
_entity.type
_entity.pdbx_description
1 polymer ?
#
loop_
_entity_poly.entity_id
_entity_poly.type
_entity_poly.pdbx_seq_one_letter_code
_entity_poly.pdbx_strand_id
1 'polypeptide(L)'
;MGSKNARGQAPAIRAAQAYSNKKAADKLLAEQKKEQASVQQLSRAQQKALTRQHAFNFNYDTLPKHSALKVIKDIDTGTVKLFVEFDIIYPKDIANDVNFLTVLPKYAELITKVEFRLVAPTNHGSPAIYRERVVNMMKTINCLNKFDIDEFQFVVSLNRAHNFAQMKLAAAAFGLNFKDWTMVTEVLHVKGRFNVDIGSKWDYRLACIYKEEFLVHKEL
;
A
#
# COMPACT_ATOMS: atom_id res chain seq x y z
N MET A 1 -42.57 12.49 75.32
CA MET A 1 -41.26 11.89 74.95
C MET A 1 -41.58 10.56 74.28
N GLY A 2 -41.27 10.20 73.05
CA GLY A 2 -40.29 10.66 72.07
C GLY A 2 -39.61 9.40 71.53
N SER A 3 -40.00 8.91 70.35
CA SER A 3 -39.13 8.06 69.54
C SER A 3 -39.45 8.27 68.05
N LYS A 4 -38.50 8.89 67.38
CA LYS A 4 -38.48 9.27 65.97
C LYS A 4 -37.61 8.26 65.21
N ASN A 5 -38.04 7.91 64.01
CA ASN A 5 -37.21 7.50 62.86
C ASN A 5 -36.64 6.06 62.85
N ALA A 6 -37.45 5.08 62.47
CA ALA A 6 -36.95 3.90 61.76
C ALA A 6 -36.76 4.26 60.27
N ARG A 7 -35.68 4.97 59.93
CA ARG A 7 -35.25 5.10 58.53
C ARG A 7 -34.52 3.82 58.14
N GLY A 8 -35.16 2.99 57.32
CA GLY A 8 -34.57 1.76 56.79
C GLY A 8 -33.23 2.05 56.12
N GLN A 9 -32.14 1.59 56.72
CA GLN A 9 -30.84 1.59 56.05
C GLN A 9 -30.86 0.52 54.96
N ALA A 10 -30.54 0.93 53.73
CA ALA A 10 -30.32 -0.02 52.65
C ALA A 10 -29.21 -1.00 53.06
N PRO A 11 -29.37 -2.31 52.83
CA PRO A 11 -28.38 -3.30 53.23
C PRO A 11 -27.04 -3.03 52.55
N ALA A 12 -25.96 -3.00 53.34
CA ALA A 12 -24.61 -2.81 52.83
C ALA A 12 -24.21 -3.99 51.92
N ILE A 13 -23.84 -3.68 50.67
CA ILE A 13 -23.41 -4.68 49.70
C ILE A 13 -22.11 -5.33 50.19
N ARG A 14 -22.08 -6.67 50.31
CA ARG A 14 -20.87 -7.39 50.72
C ARG A 14 -19.79 -7.25 49.64
N ALA A 15 -18.52 -7.10 50.05
CA ALA A 15 -17.39 -6.94 49.13
C ALA A 15 -17.31 -8.05 48.06
N ALA A 16 -17.68 -9.29 48.39
CA ALA A 16 -17.76 -10.41 47.45
C ALA A 16 -18.83 -10.21 46.36
N GLN A 17 -20.00 -9.65 46.71
CA GLN A 17 -21.05 -9.30 45.73
C GLN A 17 -20.60 -8.15 44.83
N ALA A 18 -19.95 -7.12 45.39
CA ALA A 18 -19.39 -6.01 44.60
C ALA A 18 -18.35 -6.51 43.58
N TYR A 19 -17.47 -7.42 43.99
CA TYR A 19 -16.47 -8.03 43.11
C TYR A 19 -17.11 -8.91 42.02
N SER A 20 -18.08 -9.74 42.37
CA SER A 20 -18.82 -10.58 41.41
C SER A 20 -19.55 -9.73 40.37
N ASN A 21 -20.23 -8.66 40.81
CA ASN A 21 -20.95 -7.75 39.92
C ASN A 21 -20.00 -7.01 38.97
N LYS A 22 -18.83 -6.58 39.46
CA LYS A 22 -17.79 -5.96 38.62
C LYS A 22 -17.28 -6.93 37.55
N LYS A 23 -16.97 -8.17 37.93
CA LYS A 23 -16.50 -9.21 36.99
C LYS A 23 -17.56 -9.57 35.94
N ALA A 24 -18.84 -9.62 36.32
CA ALA A 24 -19.95 -9.84 35.40
C ALA A 24 -20.13 -8.66 34.42
N ALA A 25 -20.04 -7.42 34.92
CA ALA A 25 -20.10 -6.22 34.09
C ALA A 25 -18.92 -6.14 33.10
N ASP A 26 -17.70 -6.46 33.55
CA ASP A 26 -16.51 -6.51 32.69
C ASP A 26 -16.66 -7.58 31.59
N LYS A 27 -17.25 -8.73 31.91
CA LYS A 27 -17.52 -9.80 30.93
C LYS A 27 -18.55 -9.36 29.88
N LEU A 28 -19.65 -8.73 30.30
CA LEU A 28 -20.66 -8.18 29.39
C LEU A 28 -20.09 -7.09 28.48
N LEU A 29 -19.26 -6.19 29.02
CA LEU A 29 -18.53 -5.18 28.24
C LEU A 29 -17.58 -5.81 27.21
N ALA A 30 -16.89 -6.88 27.58
CA ALA A 30 -16.01 -7.60 26.67
C ALA A 30 -16.80 -8.32 25.55
N GLU A 31 -17.94 -8.92 25.87
CA GLU A 31 -18.84 -9.56 24.90
C GLU A 31 -19.43 -8.53 23.92
N GLN A 32 -19.94 -7.40 24.42
CA GLN A 32 -20.44 -6.30 23.57
C GLN A 32 -19.36 -5.73 22.65
N LYS A 33 -18.13 -5.56 23.14
CA LYS A 33 -16.99 -5.12 22.30
C LYS A 33 -16.65 -6.12 21.21
N LYS A 34 -16.74 -7.43 21.51
CA LYS A 34 -16.51 -8.49 20.51
C LYS A 34 -17.60 -8.49 19.44
N GLU A 35 -18.86 -8.38 19.84
CA GLU A 35 -19.99 -8.30 18.91
C GLU A 35 -19.88 -7.08 18.01
N GLN A 36 -19.63 -5.89 18.57
CA GLN A 36 -19.41 -4.66 17.80
C GLN A 36 -18.25 -4.78 16.81
N ALA A 37 -17.12 -5.36 17.24
CA ALA A 37 -15.98 -5.59 16.36
C ALA A 37 -16.33 -6.55 15.21
N SER A 38 -17.10 -7.60 15.47
CA SER A 38 -17.53 -8.57 14.45
C SER A 38 -18.48 -7.96 13.43
N VAL A 39 -19.46 -7.17 13.87
CA VAL A 39 -20.39 -6.45 12.98
C VAL A 39 -19.64 -5.45 12.11
N GLN A 40 -18.67 -4.73 12.69
CA GLN A 40 -17.87 -3.76 11.96
C GLN A 40 -16.94 -4.43 10.94
N GLN A 41 -16.38 -5.61 11.26
CA GLN A 41 -15.60 -6.40 10.30
C GLN A 41 -16.45 -6.90 9.13
N LEU A 42 -17.65 -7.42 9.40
CA LEU A 42 -18.58 -7.87 8.36
C LEU A 42 -19.00 -6.73 7.43
N SER A 43 -19.34 -5.56 7.98
CA SER A 43 -19.68 -4.37 7.20
C SER A 43 -18.51 -3.91 6.30
N ARG A 44 -17.27 -3.90 6.82
CA ARG A 44 -16.09 -3.55 6.02
C ARG A 44 -15.84 -4.56 4.89
N ALA A 45 -16.01 -5.86 5.15
CA ALA A 45 -15.84 -6.90 4.14
C ALA A 45 -16.86 -6.77 3.00
N GLN A 46 -18.13 -6.49 3.34
CA GLN A 46 -19.18 -6.22 2.36
C GLN A 46 -18.88 -4.99 1.52
N GLN A 47 -18.46 -3.88 2.16
CA GLN A 47 -18.08 -2.66 1.44
C GLN A 47 -16.90 -2.91 0.49
N LYS A 48 -15.84 -3.61 0.94
CA LYS A 48 -14.71 -3.97 0.09
C LYS A 48 -15.14 -4.82 -1.12
N ALA A 49 -16.06 -5.78 -0.93
CA ALA A 49 -16.58 -6.60 -2.02
C ALA A 49 -17.35 -5.77 -3.07
N LEU A 50 -18.19 -4.83 -2.62
CA LEU A 50 -18.92 -3.91 -3.50
C LEU A 50 -17.96 -2.99 -4.27
N THR A 51 -16.97 -2.41 -3.60
CA THR A 51 -15.94 -1.58 -4.27
C THR A 51 -15.17 -2.38 -5.31
N ARG A 52 -14.80 -3.63 -5.01
CA ARG A 52 -14.11 -4.52 -5.96
C ARG A 52 -14.97 -4.83 -7.18
N GLN A 53 -16.25 -5.12 -6.97
CA GLN A 53 -17.20 -5.38 -8.06
C GLN A 53 -17.39 -4.13 -8.93
N HIS A 54 -17.51 -2.95 -8.31
CA HIS A 54 -17.60 -1.69 -9.02
C HIS A 54 -16.34 -1.44 -9.89
N ALA A 55 -15.15 -1.57 -9.32
CA ALA A 55 -13.89 -1.45 -10.06
C ALA A 55 -13.81 -2.45 -11.23
N PHE A 56 -14.18 -3.71 -11.01
CA PHE A 56 -14.17 -4.73 -12.05
C PHE A 56 -15.13 -4.41 -13.21
N ASN A 57 -16.32 -3.88 -12.92
CA ASN A 57 -17.31 -3.53 -13.93
C ASN A 57 -17.06 -2.16 -14.58
N PHE A 58 -16.20 -1.32 -14.00
CA PHE A 58 -15.91 0.02 -14.51
C PHE A 58 -15.32 -0.03 -15.93
N ASN A 59 -15.73 0.92 -16.78
CA ASN A 59 -15.19 1.09 -18.12
C ASN A 59 -13.96 2.02 -18.09
N TYR A 60 -12.77 1.43 -18.03
CA TYR A 60 -11.50 2.16 -17.97
C TYR A 60 -11.15 2.93 -19.26
N ASP A 61 -11.84 2.71 -20.38
CA ASP A 61 -11.65 3.53 -21.58
C ASP A 61 -12.15 4.97 -21.42
N THR A 62 -12.93 5.23 -20.36
CA THR A 62 -13.38 6.58 -19.99
C THR A 62 -12.30 7.40 -19.27
N LEU A 63 -11.22 6.77 -18.81
CA LEU A 63 -10.10 7.44 -18.16
C LEU A 63 -9.01 7.81 -19.17
N PRO A 64 -8.24 8.87 -18.92
CA PRO A 64 -7.10 9.21 -19.77
C PRO A 64 -6.08 8.05 -19.78
N LYS A 65 -5.55 7.77 -20.98
CA LYS A 65 -4.58 6.69 -21.22
C LYS A 65 -3.15 7.22 -21.15
N HIS A 66 -2.23 6.33 -20.80
CA HIS A 66 -0.79 6.60 -20.79
C HIS A 66 -0.05 5.32 -21.17
N SER A 67 1.02 5.39 -21.97
CA SER A 67 1.77 4.23 -22.47
C SER A 67 2.45 3.39 -21.36
N ALA A 68 2.77 4.04 -20.24
CA ALA A 68 3.28 3.41 -19.02
C ALA A 68 2.20 2.76 -18.15
N LEU A 69 0.90 2.95 -18.44
CA LEU A 69 -0.20 2.41 -17.63
C LEU A 69 -0.97 1.34 -18.40
N LYS A 70 -1.30 0.26 -17.70
CA LYS A 70 -2.20 -0.77 -18.21
C LYS A 70 -3.07 -1.29 -17.08
N VAL A 71 -4.38 -1.32 -17.30
CA VAL A 71 -5.32 -1.98 -16.39
C VAL A 71 -5.49 -3.43 -16.81
N ILE A 72 -5.35 -4.34 -15.86
CA ILE A 72 -5.54 -5.78 -16.06
C ILE A 72 -6.70 -6.22 -15.17
N LYS A 73 -7.74 -6.77 -15.80
CA LYS A 73 -8.85 -7.42 -15.11
C LYS A 73 -8.60 -8.93 -15.08
N ASP A 74 -8.56 -9.49 -13.89
CA ASP A 74 -8.49 -10.94 -13.68
C ASP A 74 -9.92 -11.45 -13.48
N ILE A 75 -10.40 -12.20 -14.48
CA ILE A 75 -11.77 -12.71 -14.54
C ILE A 75 -12.01 -13.76 -13.45
N ASP A 76 -11.00 -14.58 -13.14
CA ASP A 76 -11.13 -15.69 -12.20
C ASP A 76 -11.23 -15.17 -10.76
N THR A 77 -10.48 -14.12 -10.43
CA THR A 77 -10.48 -13.54 -9.08
C THR A 77 -11.37 -12.30 -8.93
N GLY A 78 -11.94 -11.80 -10.03
CA GLY A 78 -12.68 -10.53 -10.07
C GLY A 78 -11.83 -9.34 -9.61
N THR A 79 -10.49 -9.40 -9.77
CA THR A 79 -9.59 -8.31 -9.37
C THR A 79 -9.27 -7.39 -10.53
N VAL A 80 -8.98 -6.15 -10.18
CA VAL A 80 -8.36 -5.20 -11.09
C VAL A 80 -6.99 -4.83 -10.55
N LYS A 81 -5.97 -4.91 -11.41
CA LYS A 81 -4.60 -4.52 -11.10
C LYS A 81 -4.17 -3.43 -12.08
N LEU A 82 -3.59 -2.36 -11.56
CA LEU A 82 -2.89 -1.37 -12.37
C LEU A 82 -1.43 -1.80 -12.53
N PHE A 83 -1.01 -1.99 -13.77
CA PHE A 83 0.37 -2.21 -14.14
C PHE A 83 0.99 -0.88 -14.58
N VAL A 84 2.07 -0.47 -13.90
CA VAL A 84 2.85 0.72 -14.20
C VAL A 84 4.22 0.27 -14.67
N GLU A 85 4.64 0.66 -15.87
CA GLU A 85 5.93 0.26 -16.44
C GLU A 85 6.78 1.46 -16.81
N PHE A 86 7.88 1.64 -16.10
CA PHE A 86 8.90 2.64 -16.41
C PHE A 86 10.08 1.95 -17.08
N ASP A 87 10.02 1.90 -18.41
CA ASP A 87 11.15 1.50 -19.25
C ASP A 87 12.02 2.69 -19.59
N ILE A 88 13.14 2.81 -18.88
CA ILE A 88 14.10 3.90 -19.03
C ILE A 88 15.10 3.58 -20.15
N ILE A 89 15.28 2.29 -20.49
CA ILE A 89 16.21 1.86 -21.54
C ILE A 89 15.58 2.06 -22.92
N TYR A 90 14.33 1.64 -23.06
CA TYR A 90 13.55 1.73 -24.28
C TYR A 90 12.29 2.56 -24.00
N PRO A 91 12.44 3.88 -23.77
CA PRO A 91 11.28 4.72 -23.55
C PRO A 91 10.36 4.60 -24.76
N LYS A 92 9.09 4.26 -24.50
CA LYS A 92 8.06 4.33 -25.52
C LYS A 92 7.99 5.78 -26.02
N ASP A 93 7.59 5.96 -27.27
CA ASP A 93 7.33 7.31 -27.77
C ASP A 93 6.15 7.91 -26.98
N ILE A 94 6.48 8.78 -26.03
CA ILE A 94 5.56 9.47 -25.13
C ILE A 94 5.24 10.88 -25.63
N ALA A 95 5.69 11.26 -26.84
CA ALA A 95 5.51 12.64 -27.33
C ALA A 95 4.04 13.08 -27.38
N ASN A 96 3.11 12.12 -27.51
CA ASN A 96 1.67 12.35 -27.50
C ASN A 96 0.98 11.92 -26.20
N ASP A 97 1.71 11.41 -25.21
CA ASP A 97 1.13 10.99 -23.94
C ASP A 97 0.80 12.22 -23.08
N VAL A 98 -0.40 12.20 -22.49
CA VAL A 98 -0.76 13.14 -21.42
C VAL A 98 0.22 12.95 -20.26
N ASN A 99 0.55 14.00 -19.51
CA ASN A 99 1.50 13.89 -18.40
C ASN A 99 1.12 12.76 -17.42
N PHE A 100 2.03 11.81 -17.18
CA PHE A 100 1.80 10.67 -16.29
C PHE A 100 1.23 11.04 -14.91
N LEU A 101 1.77 12.10 -14.29
CA LEU A 101 1.37 12.54 -12.94
C LEU A 101 -0.01 13.22 -12.92
N THR A 102 -0.55 13.62 -14.07
CA THR A 102 -1.94 14.09 -14.18
C THR A 102 -2.91 12.95 -14.49
N VAL A 103 -2.44 11.90 -15.18
CA VAL A 103 -3.21 10.70 -15.52
C VAL A 103 -3.36 9.76 -14.34
N LEU A 104 -2.26 9.40 -13.68
CA LEU A 104 -2.24 8.39 -12.61
C LEU A 104 -3.29 8.64 -11.51
N PRO A 105 -3.44 9.86 -10.93
CA PRO A 105 -4.44 10.11 -9.90
C PRO A 105 -5.89 9.78 -10.30
N LYS A 106 -6.22 9.76 -11.61
CA LYS A 106 -7.58 9.45 -12.09
C LYS A 106 -7.98 7.99 -11.86
N TYR A 107 -7.01 7.13 -11.52
CA TYR A 107 -7.23 5.72 -11.22
C TYR A 107 -7.37 5.45 -9.71
N ALA A 108 -7.14 6.44 -8.85
CA ALA A 108 -6.97 6.24 -7.40
C ALA A 108 -8.19 5.60 -6.70
N GLU A 109 -9.41 5.96 -7.10
CA GLU A 109 -10.64 5.47 -6.47
C GLU A 109 -11.00 4.03 -6.88
N LEU A 110 -10.43 3.53 -7.97
CA LEU A 110 -10.81 2.25 -8.58
C LEU A 110 -9.74 1.17 -8.42
N ILE A 111 -8.51 1.55 -8.08
CA ILE A 111 -7.36 0.67 -8.06
C ILE A 111 -6.88 0.47 -6.64
N THR A 112 -6.97 -0.78 -6.16
CA THR A 112 -6.42 -1.21 -4.87
C THR A 112 -5.20 -2.12 -5.02
N LYS A 113 -4.88 -2.56 -6.24
CA LYS A 113 -3.72 -3.40 -6.53
C LYS A 113 -2.83 -2.78 -7.59
N VAL A 114 -1.54 -2.67 -7.31
CA VAL A 114 -0.56 -2.06 -8.23
C VAL A 114 0.66 -2.96 -8.39
N GLU A 115 1.08 -3.17 -9.63
CA GLU A 115 2.41 -3.70 -9.94
C GLU A 115 3.21 -2.62 -10.66
N PHE A 116 4.32 -2.21 -10.06
CA PHE A 116 5.20 -1.19 -10.59
C PHE A 116 6.47 -1.86 -11.11
N ARG A 117 6.65 -1.89 -12.43
CA ARG A 117 7.83 -2.41 -13.08
C ARG A 117 8.80 -1.30 -13.44
N LEU A 118 10.06 -1.48 -13.04
CA LEU A 118 11.18 -0.63 -13.40
C LEU A 118 12.15 -1.40 -14.30
N VAL A 119 12.40 -0.87 -15.49
CA VAL A 119 13.48 -1.31 -16.39
C VAL A 119 14.50 -0.18 -16.46
N ALA A 120 15.50 -0.22 -15.57
CA ALA A 120 16.53 0.81 -15.46
C ALA A 120 17.82 0.39 -16.18
N PRO A 121 18.57 1.33 -16.78
CA PRO A 121 19.87 1.02 -17.39
C PRO A 121 20.92 0.69 -16.32
N THR A 122 21.97 -0.03 -16.70
CA THR A 122 23.12 -0.29 -15.80
C THR A 122 23.89 0.98 -15.45
N ASN A 123 23.90 1.96 -16.37
CA ASN A 123 24.48 3.28 -16.16
C ASN A 123 23.41 4.34 -16.51
N HIS A 124 23.24 5.33 -15.63
CA HIS A 124 22.27 6.41 -15.82
C HIS A 124 22.77 7.54 -16.73
N GLY A 125 23.95 7.40 -17.33
CA GLY A 125 24.55 8.36 -18.26
C GLY A 125 25.26 9.50 -17.52
N SER A 126 24.53 10.23 -16.66
CA SER A 126 25.12 11.28 -15.82
C SER A 126 24.47 11.38 -14.43
N PRO A 127 25.15 11.97 -13.43
CA PRO A 127 24.55 12.24 -12.13
C PRO A 127 23.31 13.15 -12.20
N ALA A 128 23.26 14.09 -13.15
CA ALA A 128 22.12 14.99 -13.32
C ALA A 128 20.87 14.22 -13.78
N ILE A 129 21.01 13.36 -14.80
CA ILE A 129 19.94 12.50 -15.30
C ILE A 129 19.47 11.54 -14.20
N TYR A 130 20.40 10.98 -13.42
CA TYR A 130 20.04 10.14 -12.29
C TYR A 130 19.19 10.88 -11.25
N ARG A 131 19.60 12.09 -10.84
CA ARG A 131 18.84 12.91 -9.88
C ARG A 131 17.45 13.28 -10.39
N GLU A 132 17.31 13.61 -11.67
CA GLU A 132 16.01 13.86 -12.28
C GLU A 132 15.09 12.63 -12.19
N ARG A 133 15.63 11.44 -12.47
CA ARG A 133 14.89 10.17 -12.32
C ARG A 133 14.48 9.92 -10.87
N VAL A 134 15.35 10.21 -9.90
CA VAL A 134 15.03 10.13 -8.46
C VAL A 134 13.84 11.02 -8.13
N VAL A 135 13.84 12.28 -8.56
CA VAL A 135 12.73 13.21 -8.34
C VAL A 135 11.44 12.71 -8.98
N ASN A 136 11.49 12.22 -10.22
CA ASN A 136 10.31 11.70 -10.92
C ASN A 136 9.74 10.43 -10.26
N MET A 137 10.62 9.54 -9.76
CA MET A 137 10.22 8.38 -8.96
C MET A 137 9.51 8.82 -7.68
N MET A 138 10.05 9.79 -6.94
CA MET A 138 9.42 10.26 -5.70
C MET A 138 8.06 10.92 -5.93
N LYS A 139 7.90 11.73 -6.99
CA LYS A 139 6.58 12.27 -7.37
C LYS A 139 5.57 11.16 -7.67
N THR A 140 6.02 10.09 -8.32
CA THR A 140 5.17 8.92 -8.62
C THR A 140 4.77 8.19 -7.34
N ILE A 141 5.71 7.94 -6.43
CA ILE A 141 5.45 7.33 -5.11
C ILE A 141 4.49 8.19 -4.29
N ASN A 142 4.66 9.51 -4.28
CA ASN A 142 3.77 10.44 -3.58
C ASN A 142 2.37 10.47 -4.17
N CYS A 143 2.23 10.25 -5.49
CA CYS A 143 0.93 10.05 -6.11
C CYS A 143 0.29 8.73 -5.64
N LEU A 144 1.04 7.63 -5.64
CA LEU A 144 0.56 6.30 -5.23
C LEU A 144 0.17 6.26 -3.74
N ASN A 145 0.86 7.02 -2.88
CA ASN A 145 0.54 7.15 -1.46
C ASN A 145 -0.86 7.76 -1.18
N LYS A 146 -1.52 8.33 -2.19
CA LYS A 146 -2.89 8.86 -2.10
C LYS A 146 -3.96 7.82 -2.43
N PHE A 147 -3.56 6.63 -2.89
CA PHE A 147 -4.46 5.55 -3.28
C PHE A 147 -4.73 4.65 -2.07
N ASP A 148 -5.89 4.00 -2.06
CA ASP A 148 -6.21 2.96 -1.07
C ASP A 148 -5.66 1.60 -1.54
N ILE A 149 -4.34 1.46 -1.55
CA ILE A 149 -3.65 0.27 -2.07
C ILE A 149 -3.60 -0.83 -1.00
N ASP A 150 -4.24 -1.96 -1.29
CA ASP A 150 -4.22 -3.18 -0.49
C ASP A 150 -3.02 -4.09 -0.87
N GLU A 151 -2.52 -4.02 -2.12
CA GLU A 151 -1.42 -4.85 -2.60
C GLU A 151 -0.52 -4.07 -3.58
N PHE A 152 0.77 -3.98 -3.26
CA PHE A 152 1.76 -3.35 -4.12
C PHE A 152 2.95 -4.27 -4.35
N GLN A 153 3.34 -4.45 -5.61
CA GLN A 153 4.55 -5.19 -5.97
C GLN A 153 5.47 -4.32 -6.83
N PHE A 154 6.67 -4.07 -6.33
CA PHE A 154 7.74 -3.41 -7.08
C PHE A 154 8.57 -4.47 -7.80
N VAL A 155 8.65 -4.41 -9.12
CA VAL A 155 9.38 -5.36 -9.96
C VAL A 155 10.56 -4.65 -10.60
N VAL A 156 11.79 -5.09 -10.32
CA VAL A 156 13.00 -4.55 -10.94
C VAL A 156 13.52 -5.50 -12.00
N SER A 157 13.60 -5.05 -13.24
CA SER A 157 14.19 -5.82 -14.34
C SER A 157 15.71 -5.63 -14.38
N LEU A 158 16.45 -6.72 -14.25
CA LEU A 158 17.90 -6.75 -14.25
C LEU A 158 18.41 -7.40 -15.53
N ASN A 159 19.48 -6.86 -16.12
CA ASN A 159 20.13 -7.50 -17.26
C ASN A 159 20.95 -8.74 -16.86
N ARG A 160 21.35 -8.83 -15.59
CA ARG A 160 22.20 -9.88 -15.02
C ARG A 160 21.85 -10.04 -13.55
N ALA A 161 22.03 -11.25 -13.02
CA ALA A 161 21.90 -11.49 -11.59
C ALA A 161 22.83 -10.55 -10.80
N HIS A 162 22.37 -10.09 -9.63
CA HIS A 162 23.12 -9.25 -8.71
C HIS A 162 23.58 -7.88 -9.23
N ASN A 163 22.96 -7.34 -10.28
CA ASN A 163 23.23 -5.98 -10.75
C ASN A 163 22.53 -4.91 -9.89
N PHE A 164 23.13 -4.58 -8.75
CA PHE A 164 22.58 -3.60 -7.82
C PHE A 164 22.48 -2.18 -8.41
N ALA A 165 23.29 -1.83 -9.42
CA ALA A 165 23.24 -0.50 -10.04
C ALA A 165 21.88 -0.22 -10.68
N GLN A 166 21.25 -1.22 -11.31
CA GLN A 166 19.90 -1.10 -11.88
C GLN A 166 18.80 -0.99 -10.81
N MET A 167 19.08 -1.43 -9.58
CA MET A 167 18.13 -1.40 -8.48
C MET A 167 18.05 -0.06 -7.77
N LYS A 168 19.00 0.86 -7.97
CA LYS A 168 19.08 2.09 -7.18
C LYS A 168 17.78 2.89 -7.16
N LEU A 169 17.11 3.03 -8.32
CA LEU A 169 15.82 3.74 -8.40
C LEU A 169 14.67 3.03 -7.67
N ALA A 170 14.78 1.73 -7.42
CA ALA A 170 13.81 0.98 -6.63
C ALA A 170 13.84 1.36 -5.14
N ALA A 171 14.87 2.08 -4.67
CA ALA A 171 14.89 2.66 -3.32
C ALA A 171 13.71 3.61 -3.08
N ALA A 172 13.09 4.16 -4.13
CA ALA A 172 11.86 4.94 -4.03
C ALA A 172 10.70 4.19 -3.34
N ALA A 173 10.66 2.85 -3.40
CA ALA A 173 9.64 2.03 -2.75
C ALA A 173 9.59 2.25 -1.22
N PHE A 174 10.72 2.60 -0.59
CA PHE A 174 10.77 2.93 0.85
C PHE A 174 10.06 4.25 1.19
N GLY A 175 9.66 5.04 0.18
CA GLY A 175 8.81 6.22 0.33
C GLY A 175 7.32 5.89 0.42
N LEU A 176 6.90 4.64 0.21
CA LEU A 176 5.51 4.23 0.35
C LEU A 176 5.05 4.34 1.82
N ASN A 177 3.84 4.84 2.04
CA ASN A 177 3.28 5.06 3.38
C ASN A 177 2.55 3.84 3.96
N PHE A 178 2.29 2.82 3.14
CA PHE A 178 1.72 1.54 3.54
C PHE A 178 2.82 0.48 3.70
N LYS A 179 2.56 -0.54 4.52
CA LYS A 179 3.56 -1.55 4.89
C LYS A 179 3.52 -2.82 4.05
N ASP A 180 2.41 -3.07 3.35
CA ASP A 180 2.15 -4.34 2.67
C ASP A 180 2.64 -4.37 1.21
N TRP A 181 3.78 -3.72 0.94
CA TRP A 181 4.44 -3.79 -0.37
C TRP A 181 5.53 -4.86 -0.40
N THR A 182 5.75 -5.42 -1.59
CA THR A 182 6.81 -6.39 -1.85
C THR A 182 7.73 -5.90 -2.95
N MET A 183 8.97 -6.39 -2.96
CA MET A 183 9.90 -6.15 -4.07
C MET A 183 10.43 -7.47 -4.60
N VAL A 184 10.45 -7.59 -5.92
CA VAL A 184 10.98 -8.74 -6.66
C VAL A 184 11.91 -8.27 -7.77
N THR A 185 12.81 -9.13 -8.17
CA THR A 185 13.65 -8.93 -9.35
C THR A 185 13.35 -9.97 -10.42
N GLU A 186 13.40 -9.53 -11.67
CA GLU A 186 13.32 -10.37 -12.86
C GLU A 186 14.63 -10.23 -13.62
N VAL A 187 15.34 -11.32 -13.88
CA VAL A 187 16.60 -11.29 -14.64
C VAL A 187 16.29 -11.64 -16.09
N LEU A 188 16.80 -10.83 -17.02
CA LEU A 188 16.59 -11.01 -18.45
C LEU A 188 17.03 -12.43 -18.87
N HIS A 189 16.21 -13.09 -19.68
CA HIS A 189 16.39 -14.47 -20.14
C HIS A 189 16.38 -15.56 -19.05
N VAL A 190 16.10 -15.21 -17.79
CA VAL A 190 15.92 -16.18 -16.70
C VAL A 190 14.45 -16.23 -16.32
N LYS A 191 13.87 -17.43 -16.33
CA LYS A 191 12.47 -17.61 -15.94
C LYS A 191 12.34 -17.53 -14.42
N GLY A 192 11.55 -16.58 -13.93
CA GLY A 192 11.18 -16.49 -12.52
C GLY A 192 11.26 -15.08 -11.95
N ARG A 193 10.68 -14.91 -10.75
CA ARG A 193 10.80 -13.72 -9.91
C ARG A 193 11.58 -14.10 -8.66
N PHE A 194 12.54 -13.27 -8.26
CA PHE A 194 13.36 -13.48 -7.07
C PHE A 194 13.05 -12.39 -6.05
N ASN A 195 12.59 -12.79 -4.86
CA ASN A 195 12.21 -11.84 -3.81
C ASN A 195 13.43 -11.05 -3.32
N VAL A 196 13.20 -9.78 -3.02
CA VAL A 196 14.09 -8.96 -2.19
C VAL A 196 13.52 -8.99 -0.79
N ASP A 197 13.94 -9.98 0.00
CA ASP A 197 13.39 -10.18 1.34
C ASP A 197 13.81 -9.04 2.29
N ILE A 198 12.92 -8.74 3.23
CA ILE A 198 13.17 -7.78 4.32
C ILE A 198 14.38 -8.27 5.13
N GLY A 199 15.34 -7.38 5.40
CA GLY A 199 16.59 -7.69 6.09
C GLY A 199 17.64 -8.37 5.20
N SER A 200 17.39 -8.54 3.91
CA SER A 200 18.44 -8.96 2.97
C SER A 200 19.50 -7.87 2.77
N LYS A 201 20.68 -8.25 2.25
CA LYS A 201 21.74 -7.28 1.90
C LYS A 201 21.25 -6.22 0.90
N TRP A 202 20.30 -6.58 0.04
CA TRP A 202 19.75 -5.67 -0.96
C TRP A 202 18.76 -4.69 -0.34
N ASP A 203 17.87 -5.18 0.52
CA ASP A 203 16.96 -4.37 1.32
C ASP A 203 17.73 -3.30 2.12
N TYR A 204 18.76 -3.69 2.88
CA TYR A 204 19.59 -2.75 3.62
C TYR A 204 20.27 -1.69 2.74
N ARG A 205 20.85 -2.09 1.60
CA ARG A 205 21.50 -1.15 0.69
C ARG A 205 20.50 -0.17 0.07
N LEU A 206 19.32 -0.64 -0.32
CA LEU A 206 18.27 0.23 -0.86
C LEU A 206 17.74 1.20 0.20
N ALA A 207 17.58 0.74 1.45
CA ALA A 207 17.20 1.61 2.56
C ALA A 207 18.24 2.71 2.83
N CYS A 208 19.54 2.40 2.72
CA CYS A 208 20.62 3.41 2.80
C CYS A 208 20.51 4.42 1.66
N ILE A 209 20.37 3.95 0.41
CA ILE A 209 20.19 4.83 -0.76
C ILE A 209 18.97 5.73 -0.59
N TYR A 210 17.84 5.17 -0.12
CA TYR A 210 16.64 5.96 0.12
C TYR A 210 16.91 7.11 1.09
N LYS A 211 17.58 6.85 2.21
CA LYS A 211 17.93 7.88 3.21
C LYS A 211 18.87 8.94 2.65
N GLU A 212 19.86 8.54 1.86
CA GLU A 212 20.90 9.43 1.32
C GLU A 212 20.39 10.28 0.15
N GLU A 213 19.60 9.69 -0.75
CA GLU A 213 19.33 10.27 -2.06
C GLU A 213 17.84 10.61 -2.31
N PHE A 214 16.89 9.93 -1.64
CA PHE A 214 15.45 10.08 -1.91
C PHE A 214 14.69 10.83 -0.81
N LEU A 215 15.12 10.71 0.45
CA LEU A 215 14.38 11.25 1.60
C LEU A 215 14.18 12.77 1.50
N VAL A 216 15.15 13.49 0.95
CA VAL A 216 15.10 14.95 0.70
C VAL A 216 14.01 15.36 -0.30
N HIS A 217 13.46 14.39 -1.02
CA HIS A 217 12.43 14.58 -2.05
C HIS A 217 11.07 14.02 -1.63
N LYS A 218 10.90 13.59 -0.37
CA LYS A 218 9.68 12.94 0.11
C LYS A 218 8.44 13.83 0.06
N GLU A 219 8.59 15.14 0.14
CA GLU A 219 7.46 16.09 0.14
C GLU A 219 7.20 16.74 -1.23
N LEU A 220 7.89 16.28 -2.30
CA LEU A 220 7.75 16.81 -3.66
C LEU A 220 6.49 16.35 -4.42
#